data_AF-A0A920T8A8-F1
#
_entry.id   AF-A0A920T8A8-F1
#
_cell.length_a   1.000
_cell.length_b   1.000
_cell.length_c   1.000
_cell.angle_alpha   90.00
_cell.angle_beta   90.00
_cell.angle_gamma   90.00
#
_symmetry.space_group_name_H-M   'P 1'
#
loop_
_entity.id
_entity.type
_entity.pdbx_description
1 polymer ?
#
loop_
_entity_poly.entity_id
_entity_poly.type
_entity_poly.pdbx_seq_one_letter_code
_entity_poly.pdbx_strand_id
1 'polypeptide(L)'
;MDLDSPVLVKRLSAKDGPIVPGTDAQAFYLPEVRKQLVALQARSRQLAAVVFPKLNSAMIAFDDKKPVDLRVHVAGDNRRLGDVAPRGFPVVLLDPDRSEEKIAAGTSGRLELARWLTRPEHPLTARVMVNRIWGWHFGEGLVRTPDNFGQLGEEPTHPHLLDHLARTFVRDGWSLKRLHRRIMLSSVYRQASNSRESAQVVDADNLFSVADESSASRGRAVP
;
A
#
# COMPACT_ATOMS: atom_id res chain seq x y z
N MET A 1 12.15 -11.68 -70.61
CA MET A 1 11.15 -11.37 -69.57
C MET A 1 11.67 -11.98 -68.28
N ASP A 2 12.14 -11.16 -67.35
CA ASP A 2 12.62 -11.64 -66.05
C ASP A 2 11.43 -12.11 -65.21
N LEU A 3 11.28 -13.42 -65.09
CA LEU A 3 10.24 -14.06 -64.29
C LEU A 3 10.47 -13.85 -62.78
N ASP A 4 11.69 -13.46 -62.37
CA ASP A 4 12.09 -13.23 -60.97
C ASP A 4 11.99 -11.76 -60.52
N SER A 5 11.30 -10.91 -61.29
CA SER A 5 11.12 -9.51 -60.91
C SER A 5 10.25 -9.37 -59.64
N PRO A 6 10.71 -8.66 -58.59
CA PRO A 6 9.96 -8.47 -57.35
C PRO A 6 8.62 -7.73 -57.55
N VAL A 7 8.47 -6.98 -58.65
CA VAL A 7 7.23 -6.30 -59.02
C VAL A 7 6.18 -7.30 -59.54
N LEU A 8 6.62 -8.32 -60.28
CA LEU A 8 5.78 -9.39 -60.82
C LEU A 8 5.23 -10.28 -59.69
N VAL A 9 6.09 -10.66 -58.74
CA VAL A 9 5.69 -11.41 -57.54
C VAL A 9 4.62 -10.65 -56.74
N LYS A 10 4.83 -9.34 -56.54
CA LYS A 10 3.88 -8.49 -55.82
C LYS A 10 2.52 -8.37 -56.51
N ARG A 11 2.47 -8.38 -57.85
CA ARG A 11 1.21 -8.34 -58.61
C ARG A 11 0.51 -9.69 -58.68
N LEU A 12 1.26 -10.78 -58.79
CA LEU A 12 0.72 -12.14 -58.86
C LEU A 12 0.16 -12.62 -57.51
N SER A 13 0.77 -12.19 -56.41
CA SER A 13 0.35 -12.50 -55.03
C SER A 13 -0.51 -11.41 -54.39
N ALA A 14 -0.93 -10.38 -55.14
CA ALA A 14 -1.85 -9.36 -54.66
C ALA A 14 -3.21 -9.98 -54.30
N LYS A 15 -4.01 -9.31 -53.47
CA LYS A 15 -5.31 -9.80 -52.96
C LYS A 15 -6.29 -10.23 -54.07
N ASP A 16 -6.17 -9.65 -55.27
CA ASP A 16 -6.94 -9.96 -56.48
C ASP A 16 -6.08 -10.62 -57.58
N GLY A 17 -4.92 -11.18 -57.20
CA GLY A 17 -3.95 -11.77 -58.10
C GLY A 17 -4.35 -13.19 -58.55
N PRO A 18 -3.91 -13.63 -59.74
CA PRO A 18 -4.30 -14.92 -60.32
C PRO A 18 -3.80 -16.16 -59.57
N ILE A 19 -2.86 -15.99 -58.62
CA ILE A 19 -2.30 -17.07 -57.80
C ILE A 19 -3.02 -17.18 -56.44
N VAL A 20 -3.75 -16.14 -56.02
CA VAL A 20 -4.48 -16.17 -54.74
C VAL A 20 -5.74 -17.02 -54.94
N PRO A 21 -5.85 -18.18 -54.27
CA PRO A 21 -7.03 -19.00 -54.42
C PRO A 21 -8.24 -18.26 -53.86
N GLY A 22 -9.33 -18.21 -54.63
CA GLY A 22 -10.57 -17.55 -54.25
C GLY A 22 -11.26 -18.23 -53.05
N THR A 23 -12.50 -17.81 -52.75
CA THR A 23 -13.28 -18.27 -51.58
C THR A 23 -13.38 -19.81 -51.47
N ASP A 24 -13.25 -20.52 -52.59
CA ASP A 24 -13.25 -21.99 -52.70
C ASP A 24 -11.84 -22.62 -52.79
N ALA A 25 -10.83 -22.01 -52.18
CA ALA A 25 -9.46 -22.54 -52.10
C ALA A 25 -9.39 -24.02 -51.65
N GLN A 26 -10.36 -24.45 -50.85
CA GLN A 26 -10.47 -25.80 -50.31
C GLN A 26 -10.75 -26.87 -51.39
N ALA A 27 -11.28 -26.46 -52.55
CA ALA A 27 -11.52 -27.33 -53.69
C ALA A 27 -10.24 -27.68 -54.47
N PHE A 28 -9.10 -27.07 -54.16
CA PHE A 28 -7.79 -27.38 -54.76
C PHE A 28 -6.91 -28.27 -53.87
N TYR A 29 -7.33 -28.55 -52.63
CA TYR A 29 -6.57 -29.41 -51.73
C TYR A 29 -6.64 -30.88 -52.15
N LEU A 30 -5.56 -31.61 -51.85
CA LEU A 30 -5.50 -33.06 -51.99
C LEU A 30 -6.62 -33.73 -51.16
N PRO A 31 -7.16 -34.88 -51.60
CA PRO A 31 -8.26 -35.55 -50.91
C PRO A 31 -7.99 -35.84 -49.42
N GLU A 32 -6.74 -36.18 -49.10
CA GLU A 32 -6.29 -36.45 -47.73
C GLU A 32 -6.32 -35.19 -46.85
N VAL A 33 -5.90 -34.05 -47.40
CA VAL A 33 -5.88 -32.76 -46.71
C VAL A 33 -7.30 -32.25 -46.47
N ARG A 34 -8.25 -32.52 -47.38
CA ARG A 34 -9.66 -32.18 -47.16
C ARG A 34 -10.27 -32.96 -46.01
N LYS A 35 -9.97 -34.25 -45.88
CA LYS A 35 -10.41 -35.07 -44.73
C LYS A 35 -9.90 -34.48 -43.43
N GLN A 36 -8.61 -34.10 -43.38
CA GLN A 36 -8.02 -33.46 -42.21
C GLN A 36 -8.65 -32.10 -41.90
N LEU A 37 -8.92 -31.28 -42.92
CA LEU A 37 -9.59 -29.97 -42.75
C LEU A 37 -10.97 -30.13 -42.13
N VAL A 38 -11.79 -31.06 -42.64
CA VAL A 38 -13.12 -31.34 -42.10
C VAL A 38 -13.03 -31.83 -40.65
N ALA A 39 -12.06 -32.70 -40.35
CA ALA A 39 -11.82 -33.17 -38.98
C ALA A 39 -11.39 -32.03 -38.04
N LEU A 40 -10.50 -31.13 -38.49
CA LEU A 40 -10.10 -29.95 -37.70
C LEU A 40 -11.24 -28.96 -37.51
N GLN A 41 -12.03 -28.70 -38.55
CA GLN A 41 -13.20 -27.82 -38.45
C GLN A 41 -14.25 -28.40 -37.49
N ALA A 42 -14.49 -29.71 -37.54
CA ALA A 42 -15.36 -30.40 -36.60
C ALA A 42 -14.84 -30.27 -35.16
N ARG A 43 -13.53 -30.48 -34.95
CA ARG A 43 -12.89 -30.31 -33.63
C ARG A 43 -12.95 -28.87 -33.13
N SER A 44 -12.75 -27.89 -34.00
CA SER A 44 -12.88 -26.46 -33.67
C SER A 44 -14.30 -26.11 -33.25
N ARG A 45 -15.32 -26.64 -33.96
CA ARG A 45 -16.72 -26.43 -33.60
C ARG A 45 -17.06 -27.08 -32.27
N GLN A 46 -16.55 -28.29 -32.00
CA GLN A 46 -16.71 -28.96 -30.71
C GLN A 46 -16.10 -28.15 -29.57
N LEU A 47 -14.88 -27.62 -29.74
CA LEU A 47 -14.21 -26.79 -28.74
C LEU A 47 -14.91 -25.44 -28.53
N ALA A 48 -15.41 -24.82 -29.60
CA ALA A 48 -16.16 -23.57 -29.51
C ALA A 48 -17.55 -23.74 -28.85
N ALA A 49 -18.14 -24.94 -28.95
CA ALA A 49 -19.39 -25.28 -28.28
C ALA A 49 -19.22 -25.56 -26.76
N VAL A 50 -17.98 -25.68 -26.27
CA VAL A 50 -17.70 -25.78 -24.84
C VAL A 50 -17.98 -24.41 -24.21
N VAL A 51 -19.15 -24.28 -23.60
CA VAL A 51 -19.50 -23.11 -22.80
C VAL A 51 -18.78 -23.21 -21.47
N PHE A 52 -17.73 -22.40 -21.30
CA PHE A 52 -17.12 -22.23 -19.99
C PHE A 52 -18.12 -21.53 -19.07
N PRO A 53 -18.43 -22.08 -17.88
CA PRO A 53 -19.28 -21.40 -16.92
C PRO A 53 -18.63 -20.05 -16.58
N LYS A 54 -19.44 -18.99 -16.58
CA LYS A 54 -18.97 -17.64 -16.27
C LYS A 54 -18.39 -17.67 -14.85
N LEU A 55 -17.07 -17.60 -14.75
CA LEU A 55 -16.37 -17.66 -13.48
C LEU A 55 -16.82 -16.48 -12.61
N ASN A 56 -17.06 -16.75 -11.33
CA ASN A 56 -17.30 -15.71 -10.34
C ASN A 56 -16.12 -14.73 -10.38
N SER A 57 -16.41 -13.52 -10.83
CA SER A 57 -15.41 -12.47 -10.97
C SER A 57 -15.46 -11.60 -9.72
N ALA A 58 -14.32 -11.43 -9.06
CA ALA A 58 -14.16 -10.44 -8.00
C ALA A 58 -13.58 -9.16 -8.59
N MET A 59 -14.08 -8.00 -8.15
CA MET A 59 -13.39 -6.74 -8.44
C MET A 59 -12.06 -6.72 -7.70
N ILE A 60 -11.00 -6.50 -8.44
CA ILE A 60 -9.65 -6.30 -7.90
C ILE A 60 -9.14 -4.95 -8.37
N ALA A 61 -8.54 -4.20 -7.45
CA ALA A 61 -7.88 -2.94 -7.78
C ALA A 61 -6.57 -3.26 -8.51
N PHE A 62 -6.41 -2.70 -9.70
CA PHE A 62 -5.15 -2.73 -10.43
C PHE A 62 -4.61 -1.32 -10.58
N ASP A 63 -3.29 -1.23 -10.58
CA ASP A 63 -2.62 -0.01 -10.97
C ASP A 63 -2.77 0.21 -12.46
N ASP A 64 -3.16 1.43 -12.84
CA ASP A 64 -3.16 1.82 -14.24
C ASP A 64 -1.72 1.97 -14.74
N LYS A 65 -1.50 1.67 -16.03
CA LYS A 65 -0.18 1.73 -16.66
C LYS A 65 0.37 3.15 -16.72
N LYS A 66 -0.53 4.15 -16.70
CA LYS A 66 -0.17 5.57 -16.76
C LYS A 66 -0.66 6.25 -15.49
N PRO A 67 0.26 6.79 -14.67
CA PRO A 67 -0.15 7.56 -13.51
C PRO A 67 -0.75 8.89 -13.96
N VAL A 68 -1.87 9.27 -13.34
CA VAL A 68 -2.62 10.49 -13.66
C VAL A 68 -2.90 11.29 -12.39
N ASP A 69 -2.99 12.61 -12.54
CA ASP A 69 -3.49 13.47 -11.49
C ASP A 69 -5.01 13.33 -11.40
N LEU A 70 -5.53 13.23 -10.17
CA LEU A 70 -6.96 13.05 -9.93
C LEU A 70 -7.64 14.39 -9.71
N ARG A 71 -8.90 14.47 -10.10
CA ARG A 71 -9.74 15.64 -9.78
C ARG A 71 -10.37 15.45 -8.42
N VAL A 72 -10.54 16.54 -7.69
CA VAL A 72 -11.22 16.52 -6.40
C VAL A 72 -12.68 16.14 -6.60
N HIS A 73 -13.14 15.07 -5.97
CA HIS A 73 -14.56 14.72 -5.92
C HIS A 73 -15.25 15.58 -4.87
N VAL A 74 -16.03 16.57 -5.34
CA VAL A 74 -16.67 17.54 -4.45
C VAL A 74 -17.72 16.82 -3.61
N ALA A 75 -17.58 16.93 -2.28
CA ALA A 75 -18.43 16.24 -1.30
C ALA A 75 -18.45 14.70 -1.46
N GLY A 76 -17.39 14.11 -2.03
CA GLY A 76 -17.28 12.66 -2.22
C GLY A 76 -18.09 12.10 -3.39
N ASP A 77 -18.74 12.96 -4.20
CA ASP A 77 -19.47 12.53 -5.39
C ASP A 77 -18.51 12.30 -6.57
N ASN A 78 -18.45 11.06 -7.06
CA ASN A 78 -17.59 10.66 -8.17
C ASN A 78 -18.01 11.27 -9.52
N ARG A 79 -19.23 11.81 -9.62
CA ARG A 79 -19.72 12.48 -10.83
C ARG A 79 -19.43 13.98 -10.82
N ARG A 80 -19.20 14.55 -9.63
CA ARG A 80 -18.95 15.98 -9.45
C ARG A 80 -17.46 16.26 -9.29
N LEU A 81 -16.79 16.34 -10.43
CA LEU A 81 -15.36 16.60 -10.52
C LEU A 81 -15.08 18.11 -10.38
N GLY A 82 -14.23 18.47 -9.42
CA GLY A 82 -13.69 19.82 -9.23
C GLY A 82 -12.33 20.02 -9.89
N ASP A 83 -11.49 20.83 -9.25
CA ASP A 83 -10.14 21.14 -9.71
C ASP A 83 -9.23 19.90 -9.70
N VAL A 84 -8.20 19.94 -10.54
CA VAL A 84 -7.17 18.90 -10.57
C VAL A 84 -6.31 19.03 -9.31
N ALA A 85 -6.25 17.95 -8.53
CA ALA A 85 -5.31 17.83 -7.43
C ALA A 85 -4.00 17.20 -7.97
N PRO A 86 -2.91 17.97 -8.11
CA PRO A 86 -1.65 17.41 -8.56
C PRO A 86 -1.15 16.40 -7.53
N ARG A 87 -0.49 15.35 -8.01
CA ARG A 87 0.20 14.41 -7.13
C ARG A 87 1.31 15.14 -6.38
N GLY A 88 1.32 14.96 -5.07
CA GLY A 88 2.30 15.57 -4.20
C GLY A 88 2.13 15.10 -2.76
N PHE A 89 2.82 15.78 -1.86
CA PHE A 89 2.76 15.50 -0.42
C PHE A 89 1.84 16.52 0.28
N PRO A 90 1.25 16.18 1.44
CA PRO A 90 0.45 17.12 2.21
C PRO A 90 1.28 18.36 2.58
N VAL A 91 0.89 19.53 2.04
CA VAL A 91 1.65 20.79 2.19
C VAL A 91 1.82 21.19 3.65
N VAL A 92 0.86 20.88 4.52
CA VAL A 92 0.92 21.17 5.96
C VAL A 92 2.03 20.41 6.70
N LEU A 93 2.50 19.30 6.14
CA LEU A 93 3.58 18.47 6.70
C LEU A 93 4.90 18.68 5.95
N LEU A 94 4.91 19.51 4.90
CA LEU A 94 6.14 19.87 4.20
C LEU A 94 6.89 20.92 5.02
N ASP A 95 8.18 20.67 5.20
CA ASP A 95 9.10 21.67 5.73
C ASP A 95 9.12 22.87 4.76
N PRO A 96 8.91 24.12 5.23
CA PRO A 96 8.94 25.31 4.38
C PRO A 96 10.18 25.37 3.48
N ASP A 97 11.32 24.93 4.02
CA ASP A 97 12.62 24.91 3.33
C ASP A 97 12.79 23.73 2.36
N ARG A 98 11.91 22.71 2.42
CA ARG A 98 11.95 21.50 1.55
C ARG A 98 10.71 21.35 0.67
N SER A 99 10.02 22.46 0.40
CA SER A 99 8.78 22.54 -0.37
C SER A 99 8.87 22.09 -1.84
N GLU A 100 10.05 21.67 -2.32
CA GLU A 100 10.31 21.21 -3.69
C GLU A 100 10.20 19.69 -3.90
N GLU A 101 9.76 18.92 -2.91
CA GLU A 101 9.57 17.48 -3.08
C GLU A 101 8.48 17.18 -4.10
N LYS A 102 8.90 16.97 -5.35
CA LYS A 102 8.03 16.66 -6.48
C LYS A 102 8.13 15.18 -6.79
N ILE A 103 6.97 14.58 -7.03
CA ILE A 103 6.89 13.23 -7.59
C ILE A 103 7.30 13.33 -9.06
N ALA A 104 8.26 12.49 -9.48
CA ALA A 104 8.77 12.50 -10.84
C ALA A 104 7.65 12.23 -11.87
N ALA A 105 7.73 12.88 -13.02
CA ALA A 105 6.81 12.63 -14.11
C ALA A 105 6.88 11.15 -14.55
N GLY A 106 5.72 10.51 -14.72
CA GLY A 106 5.62 9.11 -15.14
C GLY A 106 5.81 8.06 -14.04
N THR A 107 6.10 8.42 -12.79
CA THR A 107 6.08 7.47 -11.66
C THR A 107 4.75 7.53 -10.93
N SER A 108 4.37 6.48 -10.20
CA SER A 108 3.14 6.48 -9.40
C SER A 108 3.17 7.48 -8.24
N GLY A 109 4.36 7.72 -7.66
CA GLY A 109 4.51 8.49 -6.41
C GLY A 109 4.43 7.65 -5.15
N ARG A 110 4.03 6.36 -5.21
CA ARG A 110 3.92 5.49 -4.04
C ARG A 110 5.26 5.24 -3.33
N LEU A 111 6.33 5.03 -4.09
CA LEU A 111 7.66 4.80 -3.51
C LEU A 111 8.20 6.10 -2.89
N GLU A 112 7.96 7.22 -3.56
CA GLU A 112 8.31 8.56 -3.11
C GLU A 112 7.56 8.89 -1.81
N LEU A 113 6.26 8.59 -1.74
CA LEU A 113 5.44 8.70 -0.53
C LEU A 113 5.97 7.81 0.60
N ALA A 114 6.28 6.56 0.33
CA ALA A 114 6.83 5.65 1.33
C ALA A 114 8.18 6.15 1.87
N ARG A 115 9.06 6.65 0.98
CA ARG A 115 10.34 7.24 1.36
C ARG A 115 10.16 8.51 2.17
N TRP A 116 9.20 9.36 1.82
CA TRP A 116 8.89 10.59 2.55
C TRP A 116 8.34 10.29 3.96
N LEU A 117 7.40 9.36 4.08
CA LEU A 117 6.82 8.94 5.36
C LEU A 117 7.85 8.32 6.31
N THR A 118 8.86 7.63 5.77
CA THR A 118 9.88 6.90 6.55
C THR A 118 11.16 7.70 6.81
N ARG A 119 11.17 9.01 6.50
CA ARG A 119 12.32 9.86 6.79
C ARG A 119 12.55 10.01 8.29
N PRO A 120 13.82 10.07 8.73
CA PRO A 120 14.14 10.25 10.13
C PRO A 120 13.67 11.59 10.69
N GLU A 121 13.56 12.62 9.84
CA GLU A 121 13.05 13.94 10.22
C GLU A 121 11.51 14.01 10.26
N HIS A 122 10.81 12.99 9.76
CA HIS A 122 9.35 13.02 9.71
C HIS A 122 8.76 12.86 11.13
N PRO A 123 8.01 13.85 11.64
CA PRO A 123 7.68 13.92 13.06
C PRO A 123 6.64 12.88 13.54
N LEU A 124 5.74 12.42 12.65
CA LEU A 124 4.55 11.68 13.08
C LEU A 124 4.62 10.16 12.87
N THR A 125 5.10 9.67 11.72
CA THR A 125 5.06 8.25 11.34
C THR A 125 5.62 7.31 12.42
N ALA A 126 6.81 7.63 12.96
CA ALA A 126 7.42 6.82 14.00
C ALA A 126 6.63 6.85 15.31
N ARG A 127 6.12 8.03 15.70
CA ARG A 127 5.28 8.21 16.91
C ARG A 127 3.98 7.41 16.82
N VAL A 128 3.28 7.49 15.67
CA VAL A 128 2.03 6.75 15.43
C VAL A 128 2.27 5.25 15.54
N MET A 129 3.33 4.73 14.91
CA MET A 129 3.63 3.30 14.93
C MET A 129 3.99 2.80 16.33
N VAL A 130 4.82 3.55 17.05
CA VAL A 130 5.18 3.24 18.44
C VAL A 130 3.94 3.25 19.33
N ASN A 131 3.05 4.24 19.19
CA ASN A 131 1.83 4.32 19.98
C ASN A 131 0.90 3.11 19.76
N ARG A 132 0.76 2.66 18.52
CA ARG A 132 -0.05 1.46 18.19
C ARG A 132 0.53 0.20 18.84
N ILE A 133 1.84 0.00 18.72
CA ILE A 133 2.51 -1.17 19.32
C ILE A 133 2.41 -1.13 20.84
N TRP A 134 2.56 0.06 21.44
CA TRP A 134 2.37 0.26 22.86
C TRP A 134 0.95 -0.11 23.29
N GLY A 135 -0.06 0.40 22.59
CA GLY A 135 -1.47 0.05 22.85
C GLY A 135 -1.77 -1.44 22.73
N TRP A 136 -1.12 -2.16 21.81
CA TRP A 136 -1.27 -3.63 21.72
C TRP A 136 -0.67 -4.37 22.93
N HIS A 137 0.34 -3.81 23.59
CA HIS A 137 0.96 -4.43 24.77
C HIS A 137 0.29 -4.08 26.09
N PHE A 138 -0.21 -2.84 26.22
CA PHE A 138 -0.74 -2.30 27.47
C PHE A 138 -2.27 -2.08 27.45
N GLY A 139 -2.95 -2.38 26.35
CA GLY A 139 -4.38 -2.14 26.15
C GLY A 139 -4.72 -0.70 25.77
N GLU A 140 -3.92 0.26 26.25
CA GLU A 140 -4.09 1.69 26.00
C GLU A 140 -2.81 2.31 25.43
N GLY A 141 -2.95 3.18 24.43
CA GLY A 141 -1.84 3.91 23.83
C GLY A 141 -1.33 5.04 24.74
N LEU A 142 -0.09 5.47 24.55
CA LEU A 142 0.45 6.70 25.15
C LEU A 142 -0.32 7.95 24.70
N VAL A 143 -0.94 7.87 23.53
CA VAL A 143 -1.96 8.79 23.02
C VAL A 143 -3.22 7.96 22.80
N ARG A 144 -4.32 8.30 23.48
CA ARG A 144 -5.60 7.58 23.40
C ARG A 144 -6.24 7.63 22.02
N THR A 145 -5.90 8.65 21.23
CA THR A 145 -6.36 8.83 19.85
C THR A 145 -5.30 8.38 18.85
N PRO A 146 -5.15 7.07 18.54
CA PRO A 146 -4.10 6.57 17.65
C PRO A 146 -4.25 7.03 16.19
N ASP A 147 -5.39 7.58 15.82
CA ASP A 147 -5.68 8.11 14.48
C ASP A 147 -5.61 9.64 14.42
N ASN A 148 -5.41 10.33 15.56
CA ASN A 148 -5.37 11.79 15.62
C ASN A 148 -4.21 12.27 16.49
N PHE A 149 -3.10 12.62 15.84
CA PHE A 149 -1.90 13.19 16.46
C PHE A 149 -1.77 14.71 16.22
N GLY A 150 -2.85 15.37 15.76
CA GLY A 150 -2.90 16.80 15.50
C GLY A 150 -3.49 17.60 16.68
N GLN A 151 -3.82 18.87 16.45
CA GLN A 151 -4.44 19.75 17.46
C GLN A 151 -5.80 19.25 17.98
N LEU A 152 -6.48 18.38 17.23
CA LEU A 152 -7.73 17.75 17.64
C LEU A 152 -7.52 16.42 18.39
N GLY A 153 -6.28 15.96 18.51
CA GLY A 153 -5.92 14.74 19.24
C GLY A 153 -5.74 15.01 20.73
N GLU A 154 -5.82 13.95 21.53
CA GLU A 154 -5.48 14.05 22.95
C GLU A 154 -3.97 14.22 23.13
N GLU A 155 -3.57 15.00 24.15
CA GLU A 155 -2.17 15.17 24.46
C GLU A 155 -1.54 13.84 24.91
N PRO A 156 -0.29 13.53 24.51
CA PRO A 156 0.38 12.34 24.98
C PRO A 156 0.55 12.39 26.50
N THR A 157 0.18 11.31 27.19
CA THR A 157 0.38 11.23 28.65
C THR A 157 1.87 11.35 29.01
N HIS A 158 2.73 10.75 28.19
CA HIS A 158 4.18 10.74 28.39
C HIS A 158 4.92 11.12 27.08
N PRO A 159 5.01 12.42 26.73
CA PRO A 159 5.54 12.87 25.44
C PRO A 159 7.03 12.53 25.28
N HIS A 160 7.82 12.64 26.34
CA HIS A 160 9.25 12.32 26.32
C HIS A 160 9.52 10.82 26.07
N LEU A 161 8.69 9.94 26.62
CA LEU A 161 8.80 8.50 26.40
C LEU A 161 8.47 8.14 24.95
N LEU A 162 7.38 8.70 24.42
CA LEU A 162 6.98 8.52 23.03
C LEU A 162 8.09 8.97 22.08
N ASP A 163 8.67 10.15 22.33
CA ASP A 163 9.77 10.68 21.53
C ASP A 163 11.03 9.83 21.60
N HIS A 164 11.38 9.34 22.79
CA HIS A 164 12.53 8.47 22.97
C HIS A 164 12.37 7.15 22.20
N LEU A 165 11.19 6.53 22.29
CA LEU A 165 10.89 5.28 21.59
C LEU A 165 10.82 5.50 20.08
N ALA A 166 10.23 6.60 19.61
CA ALA A 166 10.15 6.95 18.20
C ALA A 166 11.55 7.16 17.58
N ARG A 167 12.41 7.98 18.23
CA ARG A 167 13.79 8.20 17.77
C ARG A 167 14.61 6.90 17.77
N THR A 168 14.42 6.07 18.79
CA THR A 168 15.10 4.77 18.88
C THR A 168 14.62 3.81 17.80
N PHE A 169 13.33 3.80 17.48
CA PHE A 169 12.76 2.96 16.42
C PHE A 169 13.34 3.32 15.04
N VAL A 170 13.45 4.62 14.75
CA VAL A 170 14.10 5.12 13.53
C VAL A 170 15.57 4.71 13.50
N ARG A 171 16.32 4.92 14.59
CA ARG A 171 17.75 4.53 14.71
C ARG A 171 17.96 3.03 14.55
N ASP A 172 17.05 2.21 15.07
CA ASP A 172 17.10 0.75 14.96
C ASP A 172 16.66 0.24 13.58
N GLY A 173 16.49 1.13 12.59
CA GLY A 173 16.18 0.80 11.20
C GLY A 173 14.75 0.34 11.00
N TRP A 174 13.79 0.92 11.74
CA TRP A 174 12.37 0.56 11.67
C TRP A 174 12.08 -0.92 12.01
N SER A 175 12.95 -1.56 12.80
CA SER A 175 12.81 -2.97 13.18
C SER A 175 11.75 -3.17 14.26
N LEU A 176 10.58 -3.68 13.86
CA LEU A 176 9.50 -4.01 14.79
C LEU A 176 9.96 -4.98 15.88
N LYS A 177 10.70 -6.03 15.51
CA LYS A 177 11.20 -7.04 16.47
C LYS A 177 12.04 -6.41 17.59
N ARG A 178 12.90 -5.44 17.26
CA ARG A 178 13.73 -4.73 18.25
C ARG A 178 12.88 -3.86 19.16
N LEU A 179 11.88 -3.18 18.60
CA LEU A 179 10.94 -2.37 19.38
C LEU A 179 10.13 -3.21 20.37
N HIS A 180 9.53 -4.33 19.92
CA HIS A 180 8.81 -5.26 20.79
C HIS A 180 9.72 -5.78 21.91
N ARG A 181 10.93 -6.24 21.58
CA ARG A 181 11.90 -6.70 22.58
C ARG A 181 12.21 -5.61 23.61
N ARG A 182 12.39 -4.36 23.18
CA ARG A 182 12.69 -3.24 24.09
C ARG A 182 11.53 -2.96 25.04
N ILE A 183 10.30 -2.96 24.52
CA ILE A 183 9.09 -2.80 25.35
C ILE A 183 9.00 -3.93 26.36
N MET A 184 9.13 -5.19 25.93
CA MET A 184 9.04 -6.35 26.82
C MET A 184 10.15 -6.43 27.88
N LEU A 185 11.33 -5.90 27.59
CA LEU A 185 12.46 -5.82 28.53
C LEU A 185 12.41 -4.57 29.42
N SER A 186 11.45 -3.67 29.24
CA SER A 186 11.29 -2.50 30.10
C SER A 186 10.82 -2.88 31.51
N SER A 187 11.13 -2.06 32.50
CA SER A 187 10.56 -2.18 33.85
C SER A 187 9.04 -2.03 33.83
N VAL A 188 8.52 -1.13 32.99
CA VAL A 188 7.09 -0.85 32.83
C VAL A 188 6.32 -2.10 32.41
N TYR A 189 6.82 -2.84 31.42
CA TYR A 189 6.15 -4.09 30.99
C TYR A 189 6.17 -5.18 32.08
N ARG A 190 7.27 -5.29 32.84
CA ARG A 190 7.36 -6.24 33.97
C ARG A 190 6.48 -5.87 35.16
N GLN A 191 6.22 -4.58 35.36
CA GLN A 191 5.30 -4.10 36.40
C GLN A 191 3.85 -4.33 35.98
N ALA A 192 3.51 -4.02 34.73
CA ALA A 192 2.17 -4.26 34.18
C ALA A 192 1.80 -5.75 34.16
N SER A 193 2.75 -6.64 33.87
CA SER A 193 2.50 -8.11 33.90
C SER A 193 2.25 -8.67 35.30
N ASN A 194 2.64 -7.94 36.36
CA ASN A 194 2.45 -8.35 37.75
C ASN A 194 1.23 -7.68 38.40
N SER A 195 0.35 -7.01 37.64
CA SER A 195 -0.84 -6.39 38.22
C SER A 195 -1.76 -7.45 38.84
N ARG A 196 -1.84 -7.46 40.17
CA ARG A 196 -2.81 -8.26 40.92
C ARG A 196 -4.22 -7.77 40.57
N GLU A 197 -5.12 -8.70 40.29
CA GLU A 197 -6.53 -8.47 39.94
C GLU A 197 -7.25 -7.54 40.95
N SER A 198 -6.80 -7.52 42.21
CA SER A 198 -7.32 -6.65 43.27
C SER A 198 -6.92 -5.16 43.16
N ALA A 199 -5.89 -4.81 42.40
CA ALA A 199 -5.43 -3.43 42.23
C ALA A 199 -6.12 -2.72 41.04
N GLN A 200 -6.61 -3.48 40.06
CA GLN A 200 -7.29 -2.94 38.86
C GLN A 200 -8.66 -2.31 39.18
N VAL A 201 -9.33 -2.76 40.25
CA VAL A 201 -10.64 -2.25 40.67
C VAL A 201 -10.55 -0.90 41.38
N VAL A 202 -9.39 -0.56 41.95
CA VAL A 202 -9.20 0.67 42.73
C VAL A 202 -8.58 1.80 41.89
N ASP A 203 -7.93 1.47 40.75
CA ASP A 203 -6.96 2.37 40.12
C ASP A 203 -7.15 2.58 38.60
N ALA A 204 -8.40 2.48 38.13
CA ALA A 204 -8.72 2.66 36.70
C ALA A 204 -8.38 4.08 36.16
N ASP A 205 -8.26 5.08 37.03
CA ASP A 205 -8.05 6.50 36.67
C ASP A 205 -6.64 7.04 37.03
N ASN A 206 -5.72 6.24 37.56
CA ASN A 206 -4.45 6.77 38.07
C ASN A 206 -3.38 6.92 36.98
N LEU A 207 -3.31 8.13 36.41
CA LEU A 207 -2.44 8.55 35.31
C LEU A 207 -0.95 8.80 35.68
N PHE A 208 -0.56 8.78 36.96
CA PHE A 208 0.74 9.31 37.43
C PHE A 208 1.70 8.31 38.08
N SER A 209 1.34 7.03 38.24
CA SER A 209 2.15 6.08 39.02
C SER A 209 3.45 5.61 38.33
N VAL A 210 3.73 6.04 37.09
CA VAL A 210 4.90 5.57 36.33
C VAL A 210 6.14 6.46 36.55
N ALA A 211 6.05 7.63 37.22
CA ALA A 211 7.17 8.58 37.23
C ALA A 211 7.32 9.51 38.46
N ASP A 212 7.12 9.05 39.69
CA ASP A 212 7.65 9.80 40.85
C ASP A 212 8.42 8.92 41.83
N GLU A 213 9.74 8.84 41.62
CA GLU A 213 10.72 8.38 42.62
C GLU A 213 11.76 9.48 42.92
N SER A 214 11.36 10.76 42.88
CA SER A 214 12.28 11.88 43.15
C SER A 214 12.06 12.58 44.50
N SER A 215 11.04 12.21 45.29
CA SER A 215 10.67 12.99 46.48
C SER A 215 10.71 12.25 47.83
N ALA A 216 10.92 10.93 47.86
CA ALA A 216 10.91 10.15 49.12
C ALA A 216 12.31 9.78 49.65
N SER A 217 13.21 10.77 49.79
CA SER A 217 14.43 10.60 50.59
C SER A 217 14.80 11.87 51.36
N ARG A 218 14.02 12.19 52.41
CA ARG A 218 14.51 13.06 53.49
C ARG A 218 13.64 12.92 54.74
N GLY A 219 14.27 12.50 55.83
CA GLY A 219 13.77 12.76 57.19
C GLY A 219 13.26 11.56 57.98
N ARG A 220 14.08 10.52 58.17
CA ARG A 220 13.94 9.65 59.35
C ARG A 220 14.59 10.38 60.53
N ALA A 221 13.80 10.82 61.51
CA ALA A 221 14.28 11.22 62.82
C ALA A 221 13.40 10.53 63.89
N VAL A 222 14.02 9.56 64.55
CA VAL A 222 13.73 8.98 65.87
C VAL A 222 14.69 9.72 66.82
N PRO A 223 14.36 10.05 68.08
CA PRO A 223 13.63 9.22 69.05
C PRO A 223 12.30 9.74 69.58
#